data_AF-A0A409WCW4-F1
#
_entry.id   AF-A0A409WCW4-F1
#
_cell.length_a   1.000
_cell.length_b   1.000
_cell.length_c   1.000
_cell.angle_alpha   90.00
_cell.angle_beta   90.00
_cell.angle_gamma   90.00
#
_symmetry.space_group_name_H-M   'P 1'
#
loop_
_entity.id
_entity.type
_entity.pdbx_description
1 polymer ?
#
loop_
_entity_poly.entity_id
_entity_poly.type
_entity_poly.pdbx_seq_one_letter_code
_entity_poly.pdbx_strand_id
1 'polypeptide(L)'
;MAPTTTTCLQYQQSNLSHRKNSLYLLARPEDQETSKIASTLEEPPGPEPPEVGLVCLPSKALKSPLITKLSSRETSHLVDTKRDKLIVEELKAKRLMGLARARRLKSAAQESKALRDLQEALVLQNLAAKQADLSRLKPQAAADLARVVKETLTCTERLAHARVLEAKEKLEALREAWDLAKSQLKEADTQMVGVFSALRNAQIDVAPTPSLISEFHDPLPPHIPLTDSPDSEAPDSPSEPCPDADFCIEFVEDGVVGDSEDGEEFDSDDTDFDTGTDEEDEEFWEAVEPAD
;
A
#
# COMPACT_ATOMS: atom_id res chain seq x y z
N MET A 1 9.60 16.34 42.63
CA MET A 1 9.90 14.94 42.27
C MET A 1 8.75 14.46 41.39
N ALA A 2 8.97 14.35 40.08
CA ALA A 2 7.94 13.98 39.11
C ALA A 2 8.13 12.52 38.69
N PRO A 3 7.05 11.72 38.53
CA PRO A 3 7.17 10.32 38.16
C PRO A 3 7.40 10.18 36.65
N THR A 4 8.51 9.55 36.29
CA THR A 4 8.79 9.05 34.93
C THR A 4 8.10 7.71 34.74
N THR A 5 7.02 7.69 33.96
CA THR A 5 6.39 6.45 33.49
C THR A 5 7.09 5.97 32.24
N THR A 6 8.01 5.02 32.42
CA THR A 6 8.65 4.24 31.35
C THR A 6 7.70 3.13 30.92
N THR A 7 7.16 3.22 29.71
CA THR A 7 6.33 2.17 29.12
C THR A 7 7.23 1.16 28.41
N CYS A 8 7.36 -0.04 28.99
CA CYS A 8 8.09 -1.16 28.42
C CYS A 8 7.13 -2.02 27.59
N LEU A 9 7.30 -2.07 26.27
CA LEU A 9 6.56 -2.97 25.38
C LEU A 9 7.35 -4.28 25.25
N GLN A 10 6.93 -5.30 26.01
CA GLN A 10 7.33 -6.69 25.78
C GLN A 10 6.48 -7.27 24.65
N TYR A 11 7.11 -7.57 23.52
CA TYR A 11 6.50 -8.28 22.40
C TYR A 11 6.80 -9.78 22.54
N GLN A 12 5.76 -10.58 22.81
CA GLN A 12 5.84 -12.04 22.82
C GLN A 12 5.85 -12.57 21.39
N GLN A 13 6.96 -13.20 20.98
CA GLN A 13 7.00 -14.08 19.81
C GLN A 13 6.79 -15.52 20.28
N SER A 14 5.83 -16.23 19.66
CA SER A 14 5.68 -17.67 19.83
C SER A 14 5.42 -18.38 18.50
N ASN A 15 6.39 -19.21 18.15
CA ASN A 15 6.28 -20.56 17.57
C ASN A 15 5.53 -20.76 16.26
N LEU A 16 6.28 -21.00 15.18
CA LEU A 16 5.87 -21.94 14.14
C LEU A 16 7.06 -22.84 13.77
N SER A 17 7.03 -24.06 14.32
CA SER A 17 7.98 -25.13 14.06
C SER A 17 7.35 -26.18 13.15
N HIS A 18 8.15 -26.62 12.18
CA HIS A 18 8.10 -27.90 11.46
C HIS A 18 6.91 -28.20 10.53
N ARG A 19 7.23 -28.32 9.23
CA ARG A 19 7.12 -29.61 8.51
C ARG A 19 7.90 -29.60 7.20
N LYS A 20 9.00 -30.35 7.17
CA LYS A 20 9.64 -30.87 5.96
C LYS A 20 8.80 -32.05 5.44
N ASN A 21 8.61 -32.15 4.14
CA ASN A 21 8.36 -33.40 3.40
C ASN A 21 8.59 -33.09 1.91
N SER A 22 9.67 -33.57 1.28
CA SER A 22 10.01 -34.95 0.91
C SER A 22 9.73 -35.15 -0.58
N LEU A 23 10.81 -34.96 -1.35
CA LEU A 23 11.02 -35.36 -2.74
C LEU A 23 10.48 -36.76 -3.05
N TYR A 24 9.80 -36.90 -4.20
CA TYR A 24 9.84 -38.12 -5.02
C TYR A 24 9.92 -37.77 -6.50
N LEU A 25 11.10 -38.01 -7.06
CA LEU A 25 11.39 -38.21 -8.49
C LEU A 25 10.91 -39.61 -8.87
N LEU A 26 10.08 -39.74 -9.91
CA LEU A 26 9.88 -41.02 -10.58
C LEU A 26 9.94 -40.87 -12.11
N ALA A 27 10.68 -41.83 -12.66
CA ALA A 27 11.20 -41.98 -14.01
C ALA A 27 10.13 -42.09 -15.11
N ARG A 28 10.51 -41.63 -16.31
CA ARG A 28 9.90 -41.98 -17.59
C ARG A 28 10.29 -43.41 -18.00
N PRO A 29 9.40 -44.14 -18.68
CA PRO A 29 9.80 -45.16 -19.65
C PRO A 29 9.49 -44.73 -21.09
N GLU A 30 10.41 -45.11 -21.96
CA GLU A 30 10.40 -44.98 -23.42
C GLU A 30 9.46 -46.01 -24.10
N ASP A 31 9.02 -45.60 -25.29
CA ASP A 31 8.73 -46.37 -26.51
C ASP A 31 7.84 -47.61 -26.48
N GLN A 32 6.76 -47.53 -27.26
CA GLN A 32 6.36 -48.65 -28.12
C GLN A 32 5.61 -48.16 -29.36
N GLU A 33 6.29 -48.25 -30.51
CA GLU A 33 5.69 -48.25 -31.83
C GLU A 33 4.72 -49.44 -31.98
N THR A 34 3.48 -49.18 -32.38
CA THR A 34 2.72 -50.17 -33.15
C THR A 34 1.92 -49.48 -34.25
N SER A 35 2.28 -49.81 -35.49
CA SER A 35 1.43 -49.74 -36.66
C SER A 35 0.10 -50.47 -36.40
N LYS A 36 -1.03 -49.98 -36.95
CA LYS A 36 -1.78 -50.66 -38.04
C LYS A 36 -3.27 -50.27 -38.14
N ILE A 37 -3.66 -50.19 -39.41
CA ILE A 37 -4.97 -50.53 -39.99
C ILE A 37 -6.08 -49.48 -39.79
N ALA A 38 -6.25 -48.68 -40.84
CA ALA A 38 -7.53 -48.05 -41.18
C ALA A 38 -8.56 -49.14 -41.48
N SER A 39 -9.64 -49.18 -40.70
CA SER A 39 -10.86 -49.91 -41.01
C SER A 39 -12.02 -48.97 -40.69
N THR A 40 -12.63 -48.45 -41.75
CA THR A 40 -13.80 -47.58 -41.72
C THR A 40 -15.01 -48.48 -41.42
N LEU A 41 -15.26 -48.69 -40.13
CA LEU A 41 -16.48 -49.33 -39.63
C LEU A 41 -17.36 -48.22 -39.07
N GLU A 42 -18.57 -48.06 -39.59
CA GLU A 42 -19.56 -47.15 -39.02
C GLU A 42 -19.91 -47.63 -37.61
N GLU A 43 -19.45 -46.85 -36.62
CA GLU A 43 -19.61 -47.13 -35.20
C GLU A 43 -21.02 -46.69 -34.75
N PRO A 44 -21.78 -47.55 -34.04
CA PRO A 44 -23.06 -47.16 -33.46
C PRO A 44 -22.84 -45.99 -32.48
N PRO A 45 -23.86 -45.11 -32.25
CA PRO A 45 -23.72 -43.97 -31.35
C PRO A 45 -23.28 -44.45 -29.97
N GLY A 46 -22.00 -44.20 -29.66
CA GLY A 46 -21.37 -44.61 -28.42
C GLY A 46 -22.02 -43.90 -27.22
N PRO A 47 -21.94 -44.48 -26.02
CA PRO A 47 -22.43 -43.84 -24.80
C PRO A 47 -21.82 -42.45 -24.68
N GLU A 48 -22.66 -41.43 -24.55
CA GLU A 48 -22.21 -40.05 -24.43
C GLU A 48 -21.19 -39.94 -23.28
N PRO A 49 -20.06 -39.25 -23.49
CA PRO A 49 -19.04 -39.13 -22.47
C PRO A 49 -19.65 -38.44 -21.23
N PRO A 50 -19.30 -38.89 -20.01
CA PRO A 50 -19.84 -38.31 -18.80
C PRO A 50 -19.53 -36.81 -18.74
N GLU A 51 -20.56 -35.98 -18.58
CA GLU A 51 -20.40 -34.54 -18.36
C GLU A 51 -19.68 -34.30 -17.02
N VAL A 52 -18.39 -33.97 -17.08
CA VAL A 52 -17.63 -33.57 -15.89
C VAL A 52 -17.97 -32.11 -15.60
N GLY A 53 -18.78 -31.87 -14.58
CA GLY A 53 -19.10 -30.52 -14.11
C GLY A 53 -17.89 -29.85 -13.45
N LEU A 54 -17.03 -29.21 -14.25
CA LEU A 54 -15.89 -28.43 -13.76
C LEU A 54 -16.34 -27.00 -13.46
N VAL A 55 -16.08 -26.53 -12.24
CA VAL A 55 -16.30 -25.14 -11.85
C VAL A 55 -14.94 -24.49 -11.67
N CYS A 56 -14.60 -23.57 -12.56
CA CYS A 56 -13.40 -22.75 -12.45
C CYS A 56 -13.83 -21.29 -12.26
N LEU A 57 -13.36 -20.64 -11.21
CA LEU A 57 -13.74 -19.26 -10.92
C LEU A 57 -12.67 -18.30 -11.42
N PRO A 58 -13.03 -17.25 -12.19
CA PRO A 58 -12.07 -16.22 -12.56
C PRO A 58 -11.48 -15.53 -11.32
N SER A 59 -10.23 -15.09 -11.38
CA SER A 59 -9.60 -14.32 -10.29
C SER A 59 -10.36 -13.03 -9.96
N LYS A 60 -10.92 -12.36 -10.98
CA LYS A 60 -11.80 -11.20 -10.82
C LYS A 60 -13.15 -11.55 -10.18
N ALA A 61 -13.63 -12.78 -10.38
CA ALA A 61 -14.88 -13.25 -9.81
C ALA A 61 -14.79 -13.50 -8.30
N LEU A 62 -13.62 -13.92 -7.80
CA LEU A 62 -13.37 -14.09 -6.35
C LEU A 62 -13.51 -12.77 -5.56
N LYS A 63 -13.27 -11.63 -6.23
CA LYS A 63 -13.42 -10.30 -5.64
C LYS A 63 -14.87 -9.78 -5.66
N SER A 64 -15.75 -10.37 -6.49
CA SER A 64 -17.10 -9.86 -6.70
C SER A 64 -18.07 -10.37 -5.63
N PRO A 65 -18.77 -9.49 -4.90
CA PRO A 65 -19.78 -9.91 -3.92
C PRO A 65 -20.96 -10.65 -4.56
N LEU A 66 -21.20 -10.49 -5.86
CA LEU A 66 -22.30 -11.11 -6.60
C LEU A 66 -22.14 -12.63 -6.74
N ILE A 67 -20.90 -13.13 -6.82
CA ILE A 67 -20.63 -14.55 -7.10
C ILE A 67 -20.76 -15.40 -5.84
N THR A 68 -20.56 -14.80 -4.66
CA THR A 68 -20.87 -15.44 -3.38
C THR A 68 -22.33 -15.90 -3.26
N LYS A 69 -23.26 -15.30 -4.01
CA LYS A 69 -24.68 -15.69 -3.99
C LYS A 69 -24.96 -16.94 -4.81
N LEU A 70 -24.13 -17.27 -5.79
CA LEU A 70 -24.36 -18.41 -6.70
C LEU A 70 -23.82 -19.73 -6.14
N SER A 71 -22.85 -19.69 -5.23
CA SER A 71 -22.26 -20.88 -4.59
C SER A 71 -23.03 -21.38 -3.35
N SER A 72 -24.20 -20.82 -3.03
CA SER A 72 -24.80 -20.93 -1.68
C SER A 72 -25.56 -22.22 -1.36
N ARG A 73 -25.32 -23.33 -2.06
CA ARG A 73 -26.12 -24.56 -1.86
C ARG A 73 -25.67 -25.43 -0.68
N GLU A 74 -24.56 -25.10 -0.03
CA GLU A 74 -24.08 -25.77 1.20
C GLU A 74 -24.09 -24.78 2.38
N THR A 75 -25.09 -24.93 3.26
CA THR A 75 -25.57 -23.84 4.14
C THR A 75 -24.86 -23.71 5.49
N SER A 76 -23.96 -24.61 5.88
CA SER A 76 -23.27 -24.56 7.19
C SER A 76 -21.95 -23.78 7.17
N HIS A 77 -21.19 -23.80 6.07
CA HIS A 77 -19.87 -23.14 5.96
C HIS A 77 -19.96 -21.62 5.63
N LEU A 78 -21.16 -21.12 5.35
CA LEU A 78 -21.43 -19.74 4.92
C LEU A 78 -21.41 -18.72 6.07
N VAL A 79 -21.63 -19.14 7.32
CA VAL A 79 -21.68 -18.21 8.45
C VAL A 79 -20.27 -17.76 8.82
N ASP A 80 -19.30 -18.67 8.80
CA ASP A 80 -17.91 -18.37 9.17
C ASP A 80 -17.23 -17.50 8.10
N THR A 81 -17.44 -17.80 6.81
CA THR A 81 -16.90 -16.97 5.71
C THR A 81 -17.44 -15.53 5.69
N LYS A 82 -18.68 -15.30 6.15
CA LYS A 82 -19.23 -13.93 6.26
C LYS A 82 -18.59 -13.15 7.40
N ARG A 83 -18.31 -13.80 8.54
CA ARG A 83 -17.60 -13.18 9.66
C ARG A 83 -16.20 -12.78 9.25
N ASP A 84 -15.50 -13.67 8.54
CA ASP A 84 -14.15 -13.40 8.05
C ASP A 84 -14.12 -12.21 7.09
N LYS A 85 -15.11 -12.09 6.20
CA LYS A 85 -15.23 -10.94 5.29
C LYS A 85 -15.42 -9.61 6.03
N LEU A 86 -16.28 -9.59 7.06
CA LEU A 86 -16.48 -8.37 7.85
C LEU A 86 -15.22 -7.99 8.63
N ILE A 87 -14.49 -8.96 9.18
CA ILE A 87 -13.21 -8.73 9.85
C ILE A 87 -12.18 -8.16 8.87
N VAL A 88 -12.09 -8.70 7.66
CA VAL A 88 -11.19 -8.20 6.61
C VAL A 88 -11.53 -6.75 6.23
N GLU A 89 -12.81 -6.42 6.04
CA GLU A 89 -13.24 -5.05 5.73
C GLU A 89 -12.98 -4.10 6.90
N GLU A 90 -13.19 -4.53 8.15
CA GLU A 90 -12.85 -3.75 9.33
C GLU A 90 -11.35 -3.45 9.40
N LEU A 91 -10.49 -4.45 9.14
CA LEU A 91 -9.04 -4.27 9.11
C LEU A 91 -8.62 -3.28 8.02
N LYS A 92 -9.14 -3.41 6.79
CA LYS A 92 -8.89 -2.46 5.70
C LYS A 92 -9.30 -1.04 6.08
N ALA A 93 -10.48 -0.88 6.67
CA ALA A 93 -10.95 0.44 7.11
C ALA A 93 -10.03 1.04 8.16
N LYS A 94 -9.59 0.25 9.16
CA LYS A 94 -8.60 0.70 10.16
C LYS A 94 -7.29 1.13 9.53
N ARG A 95 -6.81 0.43 8.50
CA ARG A 95 -5.59 0.81 7.76
C ARG A 95 -5.73 2.11 6.99
N LEU A 96 -6.82 2.26 6.25
CA LEU A 96 -7.11 3.51 5.55
C LEU A 96 -7.19 4.68 6.52
N MET A 97 -7.80 4.47 7.70
CA MET A 97 -7.80 5.48 8.77
C MET A 97 -6.39 5.76 9.31
N GLY A 98 -5.54 4.75 9.51
CA GLY A 98 -4.15 4.90 9.93
C GLY A 98 -3.34 5.75 8.95
N LEU A 99 -3.38 5.39 7.67
CA LEU A 99 -2.72 6.14 6.60
C LEU A 99 -3.24 7.58 6.50
N ALA A 100 -4.55 7.78 6.57
CA ALA A 100 -5.14 9.13 6.53
C ALA A 100 -4.69 9.98 7.72
N ARG A 101 -4.58 9.41 8.93
CA ARG A 101 -4.05 10.10 10.11
C ARG A 101 -2.58 10.47 9.92
N ALA A 102 -1.76 9.56 9.40
CA ALA A 102 -0.34 9.82 9.14
C ALA A 102 -0.16 10.94 8.10
N ARG A 103 -0.96 10.95 7.01
CA ARG A 103 -0.98 12.02 6.02
C ARG A 103 -1.34 13.37 6.64
N ARG A 104 -2.41 13.44 7.44
CA ARG A 104 -2.79 14.68 8.15
C ARG A 104 -1.70 15.19 9.08
N LEU A 105 -1.05 14.29 9.82
CA LEU A 105 0.06 14.65 10.71
C LEU A 105 1.25 15.23 9.92
N LYS A 106 1.61 14.63 8.79
CA LYS A 106 2.65 15.14 7.89
C LYS A 106 2.28 16.52 7.36
N SER A 107 1.07 16.72 6.87
CA SER A 107 0.61 18.03 6.36
C SER A 107 0.69 19.11 7.45
N ALA A 108 0.22 18.82 8.67
CA ALA A 108 0.30 19.75 9.80
C ALA A 108 1.76 20.06 10.21
N ALA A 109 2.65 19.07 10.16
CA ALA A 109 4.08 19.27 10.42
C ALA A 109 4.74 20.12 9.33
N GLN A 110 4.35 19.95 8.07
CA GLN A 110 4.85 20.71 6.94
C GLN A 110 4.41 22.17 7.02
N GLU A 111 3.14 22.43 7.34
CA GLU A 111 2.62 23.78 7.60
C GLU A 111 3.37 24.45 8.77
N SER A 112 3.53 23.73 9.88
CA SER A 112 4.27 24.23 11.05
C SER A 112 5.72 24.59 10.70
N LYS A 113 6.39 23.79 9.86
CA LYS A 113 7.74 24.09 9.37
C LYS A 113 7.73 25.35 8.50
N ALA A 114 6.82 25.46 7.53
CA ALA A 114 6.72 26.62 6.65
C ALA A 114 6.52 27.94 7.43
N LEU A 115 5.71 27.92 8.49
CA LEU A 115 5.53 29.07 9.38
C LEU A 115 6.82 29.47 10.11
N ARG A 116 7.63 28.50 10.56
CA ARG A 116 8.90 28.79 11.24
C ARG A 116 10.00 29.22 10.28
N ASP A 117 10.06 28.61 9.09
CA ASP A 117 10.92 29.06 8.00
C ASP A 117 10.62 30.52 7.64
N LEU A 118 9.33 30.90 7.54
CA LEU A 118 8.93 32.28 7.30
C LEU A 118 9.36 33.21 8.44
N GLN A 119 9.16 32.81 9.70
CA GLN A 119 9.59 33.59 10.86
C GLN A 119 11.10 33.81 10.87
N GLU A 120 11.88 32.78 10.56
CA GLU A 120 13.34 32.87 10.43
C GLU A 120 13.76 33.84 9.33
N ALA A 121 13.14 33.73 8.15
CA ALA A 121 13.37 34.63 7.04
C ALA A 121 13.08 36.10 7.40
N LEU A 122 11.98 36.37 8.11
CA LEU A 122 11.62 37.71 8.57
C LEU A 122 12.63 38.27 9.59
N VAL A 123 13.14 37.43 10.51
CA VAL A 123 14.20 37.86 11.45
C VAL A 123 15.48 38.21 10.69
N LEU A 124 15.89 37.37 9.73
CA LEU A 124 17.07 37.61 8.90
C LEU A 124 16.92 38.87 8.04
N GLN A 125 15.75 39.10 7.44
CA GLN A 125 15.45 40.31 6.68
C GLN A 125 15.54 41.56 7.55
N ASN A 126 15.02 41.51 8.78
CA ASN A 126 15.11 42.62 9.73
C ASN A 126 16.56 42.92 10.17
N LEU A 127 17.41 41.90 10.27
CA LEU A 127 18.84 42.06 10.55
C LEU A 127 19.59 42.64 9.35
N ALA A 128 19.27 42.17 8.14
CA ALA A 128 19.84 42.66 6.89
C ALA A 128 19.49 44.15 6.64
N ALA A 129 18.24 44.54 6.88
CA ALA A 129 17.79 45.94 6.77
C ALA A 129 18.54 46.88 7.71
N LYS A 130 18.99 46.38 8.86
CA LYS A 130 19.81 47.12 9.84
C LYS A 130 21.31 47.04 9.54
N GLN A 131 21.72 46.41 8.44
CA GLN A 131 23.11 46.12 8.08
C GLN A 131 23.88 45.46 9.22
N ALA A 132 23.21 44.59 9.99
CA ALA A 132 23.81 43.91 11.11
C ALA A 132 24.76 42.80 10.61
N ASP A 133 26.00 42.82 11.08
CA ASP A 133 26.96 41.74 10.87
C ASP A 133 26.56 40.53 11.73
N LEU A 134 26.31 39.38 11.09
CA LEU A 134 25.92 38.13 11.77
C LEU A 134 26.99 37.64 12.76
N SER A 135 28.26 38.04 12.57
CA SER A 135 29.35 37.72 13.49
C SER A 135 29.36 38.60 14.75
N ARG A 136 28.61 39.72 14.76
CA ARG A 136 28.63 40.75 15.81
C ARG A 136 27.22 41.25 16.17
N LEU A 137 26.29 40.32 16.35
CA LEU A 137 24.92 40.64 16.74
C LEU A 137 24.83 41.18 18.17
N LYS A 138 23.86 42.09 18.40
CA LYS A 138 23.49 42.51 19.77
C LYS A 138 22.99 41.29 20.55
N PRO A 139 23.26 41.18 21.87
CA PRO A 139 22.91 40.00 22.67
C PRO A 139 21.44 39.57 22.53
N GLN A 140 20.51 40.53 22.54
CA GLN A 140 19.08 40.24 22.37
C GLN A 140 18.76 39.67 20.98
N ALA A 141 19.30 40.27 19.92
CA ALA A 141 19.08 39.82 18.55
C ALA A 141 19.67 38.42 18.31
N ALA A 142 20.83 38.13 18.90
CA ALA A 142 21.44 36.80 18.87
C ALA A 142 20.55 35.76 19.59
N ALA A 143 19.99 36.12 20.76
CA ALA A 143 19.09 35.24 21.50
C ALA A 143 17.78 34.97 20.75
N ASP A 144 17.20 36.00 20.11
CA ASP A 144 15.97 35.86 19.33
C ASP A 144 16.20 35.01 18.08
N LEU A 145 17.31 35.24 17.34
CA LEU A 145 17.70 34.41 16.20
C LEU A 145 17.93 32.95 16.62
N ALA A 146 18.70 32.72 17.68
CA ALA A 146 18.96 31.37 18.18
C ALA A 146 17.68 30.63 18.60
N ARG A 147 16.69 31.34 19.16
CA ARG A 147 15.38 30.77 19.49
C ARG A 147 14.63 30.35 18.24
N VAL A 148 14.55 31.23 17.24
CA VAL A 148 13.84 30.94 15.99
C VAL A 148 14.49 29.77 15.24
N VAL A 149 15.82 29.77 15.11
CA VAL A 149 16.57 28.64 14.49
C VAL A 149 16.28 27.33 15.22
N LYS A 150 16.31 27.32 16.56
CA LYS A 150 15.96 26.12 17.34
C LYS A 150 14.53 25.64 17.05
N GLU A 151 13.57 26.56 16.98
CA GLU A 151 12.17 26.24 16.65
C GLU A 151 12.04 25.67 15.22
N THR A 152 12.73 26.26 14.24
CA THR A 152 12.79 25.75 12.86
C THR A 152 13.34 24.33 12.80
N LEU A 153 14.47 24.08 13.47
CA LEU A 153 15.08 22.74 13.53
C LEU A 153 14.17 21.73 14.23
N THR A 154 13.48 22.13 15.30
CA THR A 154 12.49 21.29 15.99
C THR A 154 11.33 20.93 15.06
N CYS A 155 10.84 21.87 14.25
CA CYS A 155 9.80 21.61 13.25
C CYS A 155 10.29 20.69 12.13
N THR A 156 11.56 20.81 11.73
CA THR A 156 12.20 19.92 10.74
C THR A 156 12.29 18.48 11.25
N GLU A 157 12.71 18.29 12.50
CA GLU A 157 12.70 16.97 13.16
C GLU A 157 11.29 16.36 13.19
N ARG A 158 10.28 17.14 13.58
CA ARG A 158 8.87 16.70 13.60
C ARG A 158 8.35 16.29 12.23
N LEU A 159 8.70 17.05 11.18
CA LEU A 159 8.34 16.73 9.81
C LEU A 159 9.01 15.42 9.36
N ALA A 160 10.29 15.24 9.65
CA ALA A 160 11.00 14.00 9.36
C ALA A 160 10.35 12.80 10.08
N HIS A 161 10.01 12.95 11.36
CA HIS A 161 9.29 11.92 12.12
C HIS A 161 7.91 11.60 11.51
N ALA A 162 7.15 12.62 11.10
CA ALA A 162 5.85 12.42 10.44
C ALA A 162 5.98 11.69 9.09
N ARG A 163 7.03 12.00 8.29
CA ARG A 163 7.36 11.26 7.06
C ARG A 163 7.67 9.79 7.33
N VAL A 164 8.42 9.50 8.39
CA VAL A 164 8.72 8.11 8.82
C VAL A 164 7.44 7.36 9.18
N LEU A 165 6.51 7.99 9.91
CA LEU A 165 5.23 7.37 10.25
C LEU A 165 4.37 7.09 9.02
N GLU A 166 4.27 8.03 8.07
CA GLU A 166 3.56 7.80 6.80
C GLU A 166 4.17 6.65 6.01
N ALA A 167 5.51 6.59 5.93
CA ALA A 167 6.21 5.52 5.23
C ALA A 167 5.97 4.14 5.86
N LYS A 168 5.92 4.07 7.21
CA LYS A 168 5.59 2.83 7.94
C LYS A 168 4.17 2.34 7.61
N GLU A 169 3.18 3.23 7.63
CA GLU A 169 1.79 2.88 7.28
C GLU A 169 1.68 2.42 5.81
N LYS A 170 2.38 3.09 4.87
CA LYS A 170 2.42 2.68 3.46
C LYS A 170 3.06 1.31 3.27
N LEU A 171 4.17 1.06 3.94
CA LEU A 171 4.88 -0.22 3.88
C LEU A 171 4.02 -1.35 4.44
N GLU A 172 3.28 -1.10 5.52
CA GLU A 172 2.35 -2.07 6.08
C GLU A 172 1.19 -2.37 5.13
N ALA A 173 0.61 -1.35 4.48
CA ALA A 173 -0.42 -1.53 3.46
C ALA A 173 0.09 -2.35 2.25
N LEU A 174 1.33 -2.11 1.81
CA LEU A 174 1.95 -2.89 0.73
C LEU A 174 2.19 -4.35 1.13
N ARG A 175 2.60 -4.61 2.38
CA ARG A 175 2.76 -5.98 2.90
C ARG A 175 1.42 -6.72 2.89
N GLU A 176 0.36 -6.10 3.36
CA GLU A 176 -0.98 -6.70 3.32
C GLU A 176 -1.47 -6.98 1.89
N ALA A 177 -1.21 -6.05 0.95
CA ALA A 177 -1.53 -6.25 -0.46
C ALA A 177 -0.74 -7.42 -1.08
N TRP A 178 0.54 -7.56 -0.70
CA TRP A 178 1.38 -8.67 -1.13
C TRP A 178 0.90 -10.02 -0.55
N ASP A 179 0.56 -10.07 0.73
CA ASP A 179 -0.02 -11.26 1.37
C ASP A 179 -1.35 -11.67 0.72
N LEU A 180 -2.20 -10.69 0.39
CA LEU A 180 -3.43 -10.92 -0.35
C LEU A 180 -3.17 -11.50 -1.74
N ALA A 181 -2.19 -10.97 -2.48
CA ALA A 181 -1.81 -11.51 -3.78
C ALA A 181 -1.26 -12.95 -3.66
N LYS A 182 -0.42 -13.22 -2.65
CA LYS A 182 0.13 -14.55 -2.35
C LYS A 182 -0.96 -15.56 -2.02
N SER A 183 -1.98 -15.17 -1.27
CA SER A 183 -3.13 -16.04 -0.97
C SER A 183 -3.99 -16.33 -2.20
N GLN A 184 -4.26 -15.32 -3.04
CA GLN A 184 -4.98 -15.48 -4.31
C GLN A 184 -4.24 -16.43 -5.27
N LEU A 185 -2.92 -16.31 -5.36
CA LEU A 185 -2.11 -17.20 -6.18
C LEU A 185 -2.21 -18.65 -5.71
N LYS A 186 -2.07 -18.90 -4.39
CA LYS A 186 -2.23 -20.24 -3.81
C LYS A 186 -3.62 -20.84 -4.07
N GLU A 187 -4.67 -20.02 -4.01
CA GLU A 187 -6.03 -20.45 -4.33
C GLU A 187 -6.15 -20.84 -5.81
N ALA A 188 -5.62 -20.02 -6.71
CA ALA A 188 -5.60 -20.32 -8.15
C ALA A 188 -4.83 -21.61 -8.45
N ASP A 189 -3.67 -21.83 -7.83
CA ASP A 189 -2.91 -23.07 -7.95
C ASP A 189 -3.71 -24.29 -7.49
N THR A 190 -4.45 -24.14 -6.38
CA THR A 190 -5.30 -25.21 -5.83
C THR A 190 -6.46 -25.54 -6.80
N GLN A 191 -7.12 -24.52 -7.36
CA GLN A 191 -8.18 -24.71 -8.37
C GLN A 191 -7.64 -25.39 -9.62
N MET A 192 -6.47 -24.96 -10.09
CA MET A 192 -5.78 -25.53 -11.25
C MET A 192 -5.48 -27.02 -11.03
N VAL A 193 -4.92 -27.40 -9.88
CA VAL A 193 -4.67 -28.80 -9.52
C VAL A 193 -5.97 -29.62 -9.53
N GLY A 194 -7.06 -29.05 -9.00
CA GLY A 194 -8.38 -29.68 -9.02
C GLY A 194 -8.90 -29.96 -10.43
N VAL A 195 -8.85 -28.96 -11.31
CA VAL A 195 -9.29 -29.06 -12.71
C VAL A 195 -8.45 -30.09 -13.48
N PHE A 196 -7.12 -30.01 -13.39
CA PHE A 196 -6.25 -30.96 -14.09
C PHE A 196 -6.42 -32.40 -13.59
N SER A 197 -6.65 -32.59 -12.28
CA SER A 197 -6.91 -33.91 -11.72
C SER A 197 -8.22 -34.49 -12.27
N ALA A 198 -9.27 -33.68 -12.35
CA ALA A 198 -10.55 -34.10 -12.90
C ALA A 198 -10.48 -34.42 -14.40
N LEU A 199 -9.80 -33.59 -15.21
CA LEU A 199 -9.57 -33.83 -16.64
C LEU A 199 -8.76 -35.12 -16.87
N ARG A 200 -7.70 -35.33 -16.07
CA ARG A 200 -6.89 -36.55 -16.12
C ARG A 200 -7.70 -37.79 -15.79
N ASN A 201 -8.55 -37.73 -14.75
CA ASN A 201 -9.42 -38.85 -14.37
C ASN A 201 -10.44 -39.18 -15.47
N ALA A 202 -10.87 -38.18 -16.24
CA ALA A 202 -11.75 -38.34 -17.39
C ALA A 202 -11.02 -38.75 -18.69
N GLN A 203 -9.69 -38.92 -18.65
CA GLN A 203 -8.85 -39.24 -19.80
C GLN A 203 -8.96 -38.21 -20.95
N ILE A 204 -9.22 -36.95 -20.61
CA ILE A 204 -9.27 -35.85 -21.57
C ILE A 204 -7.85 -35.30 -21.75
N ASP A 205 -7.34 -35.36 -22.97
CA ASP A 205 -6.02 -34.80 -23.30
C ASP A 205 -6.11 -33.27 -23.39
N VAL A 206 -5.20 -32.58 -22.71
CA VAL A 206 -5.23 -31.11 -22.57
C VAL A 206 -4.05 -30.52 -23.31
N ALA A 207 -4.32 -29.85 -24.42
CA ALA A 207 -3.30 -29.08 -25.14
C ALA A 207 -2.79 -27.90 -24.29
N PRO A 208 -1.50 -27.53 -24.42
CA PRO A 208 -0.96 -26.38 -23.71
C PRO A 208 -1.69 -25.09 -24.10
N THR A 209 -1.99 -24.24 -23.10
CA THR A 209 -2.70 -22.98 -23.33
C THR A 209 -1.85 -22.05 -24.20
N PRO A 210 -2.36 -21.57 -25.35
CA PRO A 210 -1.63 -20.62 -26.17
C PRO A 210 -1.52 -19.28 -25.42
N SER A 211 -0.35 -18.63 -25.53
CA SER A 211 -0.21 -17.26 -25.02
C SER A 211 -1.11 -16.33 -25.84
N LEU A 212 -2.08 -15.69 -25.19
CA LEU A 212 -2.98 -14.71 -25.82
C LEU A 212 -2.34 -13.32 -25.95
N ILE A 213 -1.16 -13.13 -25.34
CA ILE A 213 -0.46 -11.84 -25.30
C ILE A 213 0.93 -12.08 -25.87
N SER A 214 1.05 -12.00 -27.20
CA SER A 214 2.34 -12.18 -27.88
C SER A 214 3.21 -10.93 -27.89
N GLU A 215 2.61 -9.76 -27.68
CA GLU A 215 3.28 -8.46 -27.81
C GLU A 215 3.94 -7.96 -26.51
N PHE A 216 3.55 -8.51 -25.36
CA PHE A 216 4.07 -8.08 -24.06
C PHE A 216 4.82 -9.23 -23.42
N HIS A 217 6.15 -9.13 -23.45
CA HIS A 217 7.01 -10.00 -22.68
C HIS A 217 7.03 -9.54 -21.23
N ASP A 218 6.86 -10.48 -20.31
CA ASP A 218 7.05 -10.20 -18.89
C ASP A 218 8.53 -9.80 -18.66
N PRO A 219 8.81 -8.57 -18.18
CA PRO A 219 10.18 -8.14 -17.91
C PRO A 219 10.82 -8.92 -16.76
N LEU A 220 10.02 -9.63 -15.95
CA LEU A 220 10.47 -10.48 -14.86
C LEU A 220 10.23 -11.95 -15.24
N PRO A 221 11.28 -12.66 -15.71
CA PRO A 221 11.13 -14.06 -16.08
C PRO A 221 10.56 -14.90 -14.93
N PRO A 222 9.65 -15.86 -15.21
CA PRO A 222 8.94 -16.63 -14.19
C PRO A 222 9.85 -17.53 -13.33
N HIS A 223 11.11 -17.70 -13.72
CA HIS A 223 12.09 -18.52 -13.02
C HIS A 223 12.92 -17.75 -11.99
N ILE A 224 12.76 -16.43 -11.86
CA ILE A 224 13.40 -15.68 -10.77
C ILE A 224 12.53 -15.90 -9.53
N PRO A 225 12.95 -16.73 -8.56
CA PRO A 225 12.21 -16.83 -7.32
C PRO A 225 12.19 -15.44 -6.68
N LEU A 226 10.98 -14.94 -6.42
CA LEU A 226 10.77 -13.87 -5.45
C LEU A 226 11.05 -14.48 -4.08
N THR A 227 12.33 -14.76 -3.83
CA THR A 227 12.80 -15.23 -2.53
C THR A 227 12.40 -14.15 -1.55
N ASP A 228 11.52 -14.50 -0.60
CA ASP A 228 11.35 -13.75 0.63
C ASP A 228 12.78 -13.53 1.12
N SER A 229 13.31 -12.31 0.95
CA SER A 229 14.70 -12.01 1.28
C SER A 229 14.91 -12.59 2.66
N PRO A 230 15.82 -13.56 2.85
CA PRO A 230 15.97 -14.19 4.14
C PRO A 230 16.20 -13.03 5.08
N ASP A 231 15.26 -12.82 6.01
CA ASP A 231 15.42 -11.86 7.06
C ASP A 231 16.84 -12.05 7.52
N SER A 232 17.60 -10.99 7.30
CA SER A 232 18.98 -10.86 7.69
C SER A 232 19.00 -11.21 9.17
N GLU A 233 19.17 -12.49 9.48
CA GLU A 233 19.85 -12.96 10.67
C GLU A 233 21.21 -12.31 10.56
N ALA A 234 21.26 -11.05 10.99
CA ALA A 234 22.48 -10.30 11.09
C ALA A 234 23.36 -11.23 11.92
N PRO A 235 24.46 -11.77 11.37
CA PRO A 235 25.40 -12.47 12.22
C PRO A 235 25.75 -11.46 13.32
N ASP A 236 25.61 -11.88 14.59
CA ASP A 236 26.03 -11.16 15.80
C ASP A 236 27.54 -10.87 15.72
N SER A 237 27.91 -10.02 14.76
CA SER A 237 29.26 -9.58 14.49
C SER A 237 29.44 -8.36 15.38
N PRO A 238 30.38 -8.40 16.34
CA PRO A 238 30.64 -7.27 17.21
C PRO A 238 30.99 -6.07 16.33
N SER A 239 30.11 -5.08 16.35
CA SER A 239 30.22 -3.85 15.59
C SER A 239 31.57 -3.18 15.86
N GLU A 240 32.44 -3.15 14.85
CA GLU A 240 33.52 -2.18 14.83
C GLU A 240 32.90 -0.78 14.86
N PRO A 241 33.45 0.16 15.65
CA PRO A 241 32.93 1.52 15.71
C PRO A 241 33.08 2.16 14.33
N CYS A 242 31.95 2.37 13.64
CA CYS A 242 31.92 3.12 12.40
C CYS A 242 32.54 4.52 12.67
N PRO A 243 33.65 4.89 12.02
CA PRO A 243 34.15 6.25 12.09
C PRO A 243 33.07 7.18 11.52
N ASP A 244 32.91 8.35 12.12
CA ASP A 244 31.91 9.39 11.82
C ASP A 244 31.86 9.75 10.33
N ALA A 245 31.24 8.91 9.52
CA ALA A 245 30.92 9.20 8.14
C ALA A 245 29.67 10.06 8.20
N ASP A 246 29.88 11.38 8.06
CA ASP A 246 28.86 12.37 7.74
C ASP A 246 28.16 11.96 6.43
N PHE A 247 27.24 10.99 6.52
CA PHE A 247 26.34 10.64 5.44
C PHE A 247 25.34 11.79 5.33
N CYS A 248 25.69 12.80 4.54
CA CYS A 248 24.73 13.75 4.02
C CYS A 248 23.79 13.00 3.09
N ILE A 249 22.74 12.40 3.67
CA ILE A 249 21.59 11.95 2.90
C ILE A 249 20.91 13.22 2.43
N GLU A 250 21.27 13.69 1.23
CA GLU A 250 20.46 14.64 0.49
C GLU A 250 19.14 13.94 0.18
N PHE A 251 18.15 14.14 1.06
CA PHE A 251 16.77 13.85 0.74
C PHE A 251 16.44 14.75 -0.45
N VAL A 252 16.50 14.17 -1.65
CA VAL A 252 15.79 14.68 -2.79
C VAL A 252 14.36 14.80 -2.29
N GLU A 253 13.91 16.03 -2.02
CA GLU A 253 12.49 16.29 -1.85
C GLU A 253 11.90 15.80 -3.16
N ASP A 254 11.28 14.61 -3.15
CA ASP A 254 10.49 14.09 -4.25
C ASP A 254 9.57 15.25 -4.63
N GLY A 255 9.99 15.95 -5.69
CA GLY A 255 9.51 17.28 -5.97
C GLY A 255 8.06 17.11 -6.25
N VAL A 256 7.22 17.53 -5.28
CA VAL A 256 5.78 17.28 -5.17
C VAL A 256 5.26 16.81 -6.52
N VAL A 257 5.38 15.51 -6.77
CA VAL A 257 4.77 14.91 -7.94
C VAL A 257 3.34 15.02 -7.51
N GLY A 258 2.68 16.08 -7.98
CA GLY A 258 1.31 16.37 -7.63
C GLY A 258 0.60 15.05 -7.84
N ASP A 259 0.13 14.48 -6.74
CA ASP A 259 -0.86 13.42 -6.76
C ASP A 259 -2.09 14.13 -7.30
N SER A 260 -2.07 14.42 -8.61
CA SER A 260 -3.22 14.71 -9.43
C SER A 260 -3.93 13.37 -9.54
N GLU A 261 -4.43 12.88 -8.41
CA GLU A 261 -5.59 12.02 -8.37
C GLU A 261 -6.66 12.87 -9.05
N ASP A 262 -6.80 12.60 -10.35
CA ASP A 262 -8.04 12.66 -11.10
C ASP A 262 -9.06 13.59 -10.46
N GLY A 263 -9.02 14.85 -10.90
CA GLY A 263 -10.24 15.64 -10.93
C GLY A 263 -11.23 14.83 -11.74
N GLU A 264 -12.07 14.05 -11.06
CA GLU A 264 -13.40 13.80 -11.56
C GLU A 264 -13.96 15.20 -11.81
N GLU A 265 -14.04 15.54 -13.10
CA GLU A 265 -14.83 16.63 -13.63
C GLU A 265 -16.22 16.41 -13.07
N PHE A 266 -16.44 16.98 -11.89
CA PHE A 266 -17.78 17.18 -11.37
C PHE A 266 -18.34 18.23 -12.33
N ASP A 267 -19.02 17.74 -13.36
CA ASP A 267 -19.92 18.51 -14.20
C ASP A 267 -20.97 19.11 -13.27
N SER A 268 -20.61 20.23 -12.64
CA SER A 268 -21.54 21.14 -11.98
C SER A 268 -22.26 21.93 -13.06
N ASP A 269 -22.92 21.22 -13.97
CA ASP A 269 -24.03 21.79 -14.71
C ASP A 269 -25.21 21.86 -13.72
N ASP A 270 -25.75 23.05 -13.58
CA ASP A 270 -27.10 23.35 -13.11
C ASP A 270 -27.38 23.23 -11.59
N THR A 271 -26.64 24.00 -10.79
CA THR A 271 -27.31 24.67 -9.66
C THR A 271 -27.19 26.18 -9.81
N ASP A 272 -28.14 26.75 -10.53
CA ASP A 272 -28.57 28.15 -10.41
C ASP A 272 -29.05 28.38 -8.98
N PHE A 273 -28.11 28.50 -8.04
CA PHE A 273 -28.40 29.00 -6.70
C PHE A 273 -28.39 30.52 -6.78
N ASP A 274 -29.55 31.06 -7.13
CA ASP A 274 -29.89 32.47 -7.14
C ASP A 274 -29.74 33.03 -5.72
N THR A 275 -28.51 33.44 -5.36
CA THR A 275 -28.27 34.24 -4.17
C THR A 275 -28.82 35.62 -4.46
N GLY A 276 -30.10 35.80 -4.14
CA GLY A 276 -30.73 37.11 -4.06
C GLY A 276 -29.79 38.05 -3.29
N THR A 277 -29.26 39.02 -4.03
CA THR A 277 -28.60 40.19 -3.49
C THR A 277 -29.65 40.99 -2.75
N ASP A 278 -29.76 40.77 -1.45
CA ASP A 278 -30.37 41.74 -0.55
C ASP A 278 -29.39 42.92 -0.44
N GLU A 279 -29.58 43.86 -1.37
CA GLU A 279 -29.16 45.25 -1.23
C GLU A 279 -29.96 45.85 -0.07
N GLU A 280 -29.37 45.88 1.14
CA GLU A 280 -29.82 46.80 2.17
C GLU A 280 -28.62 47.60 2.71
N ASP A 281 -28.51 48.78 2.10
CA ASP A 281 -28.27 50.08 2.74
C ASP A 281 -26.95 50.31 3.50
N GLU A 282 -26.09 51.07 2.80
CA GLU A 282 -25.05 51.89 3.38
C GLU A 282 -25.62 52.88 4.40
N GLU A 283 -25.64 52.53 5.68
CA GLU A 283 -25.81 53.52 6.75
C GLU A 283 -24.43 54.11 7.11
N PHE A 284 -24.11 55.13 6.33
CA PHE A 284 -23.09 56.15 6.50
C PHE A 284 -23.14 56.76 7.92
N TRP A 285 -22.33 56.26 8.85
CA TRP A 285 -22.10 56.96 10.12
C TRP A 285 -21.05 58.03 9.93
N GLU A 286 -21.58 59.23 9.69
CA GLU A 286 -20.93 60.53 9.62
C GLU A 286 -20.03 60.78 10.84
N ALA A 287 -18.78 61.15 10.57
CA ALA A 287 -17.78 61.48 11.56
C ALA A 287 -18.22 62.69 12.40
N VAL A 288 -18.29 62.50 13.72
CA VAL A 288 -18.41 63.60 14.70
C VAL A 288 -17.07 63.74 15.42
N GLU A 289 -16.19 64.58 14.86
CA GLU A 289 -15.34 65.44 15.69
C GLU A 289 -16.20 66.65 16.08
N PRO A 290 -16.18 67.15 17.34
CA PRO A 290 -15.06 67.99 17.82
C PRO A 290 -14.91 67.92 19.37
N ALA A 291 -14.12 68.67 20.13
CA ALA A 291 -13.17 69.77 20.01
C ALA A 291 -12.34 69.78 21.32
N ASP A 292 -11.13 70.34 21.27
CA ASP A 292 -10.20 70.75 22.36
C ASP A 292 -10.48 70.35 23.82
#